data_AF-A0A9N9I7U0-F1
#
_entry.id   AF-A0A9N9I7U0-F1
#
_cell.length_a   1.000
_cell.length_b   1.000
_cell.length_c   1.000
_cell.angle_alpha   90.00
_cell.angle_beta   90.00
_cell.angle_gamma   90.00
#
_symmetry.space_group_name_H-M   'P 1'
#
loop_
_entity.id
_entity.type
_entity.pdbx_description
1 polymer ?
#
loop_
_entity_poly.entity_id
_entity_poly.type
_entity_poly.pdbx_seq_one_letter_code
_entity_poly.pdbx_strand_id
1 'polypeptide(L)'
;DCWPYVTIIDQDNLKVEYNGPGRTSSDAAAIRTNKPIPPEVGLYYFEITVLNSGERWVHGTIGYHGDNGRLYHERGTGEFFGPCYNVGDTVGCGINFLNMEIFFTKNGINI
;
A
#
# COMPACT_ATOMS: atom_id res chain seq x y z
N ASP A 1 2.76 -11.19 9.87
CA ASP A 1 3.92 -10.41 10.33
C ASP A 1 3.50 -8.95 10.36
N CYS A 2 3.60 -8.30 11.51
CA CYS A 2 2.93 -7.03 11.80
C CYS A 2 3.77 -6.18 12.74
N TRP A 3 3.96 -4.90 12.39
CA TRP A 3 4.61 -3.96 13.30
C TRP A 3 3.73 -3.66 14.53
N PRO A 4 4.33 -3.28 15.68
CA PRO A 4 3.58 -3.03 16.92
C PRO A 4 2.51 -1.93 16.83
N TYR A 5 2.66 -1.01 15.88
CA TYR A 5 1.72 0.10 15.67
C TYR A 5 0.59 -0.24 14.69
N VAL A 6 0.51 -1.47 14.17
CA VAL A 6 -0.60 -1.88 13.30
C VAL A 6 -1.45 -2.91 14.03
N THR A 7 -2.75 -2.67 14.07
CA THR A 7 -3.74 -3.58 14.66
C THR A 7 -4.67 -4.06 13.57
N ILE A 8 -4.97 -5.35 13.57
CA ILE A 8 -6.09 -5.91 12.81
C ILE A 8 -7.34 -5.73 13.67
N ILE A 9 -8.35 -5.02 13.15
CA ILE A 9 -9.50 -4.56 13.93
C ILE A 9 -10.82 -5.22 13.54
N ASP A 10 -10.79 -6.21 12.65
CA ASP A 10 -11.93 -7.04 12.28
C ASP A 10 -11.66 -8.53 12.51
N GLN A 11 -12.73 -9.34 12.46
CA GLN A 11 -12.64 -10.79 12.65
C GLN A 11 -12.09 -11.52 11.42
N ASP A 12 -12.26 -10.92 10.25
CA ASP A 12 -11.86 -11.51 8.96
C ASP A 12 -10.38 -11.25 8.61
N ASN A 13 -9.70 -10.41 9.40
CA ASN A 13 -8.32 -9.97 9.19
C ASN A 13 -8.10 -9.14 7.91
N LEU A 14 -9.10 -8.36 7.52
CA LEU A 14 -9.08 -7.53 6.31
C LEU A 14 -9.06 -6.03 6.61
N LYS A 15 -9.26 -5.65 7.88
CA LYS A 15 -9.27 -4.25 8.32
C LYS A 15 -8.12 -3.97 9.27
N VAL A 16 -7.30 -2.99 8.90
CA VAL A 16 -6.12 -2.58 9.67
C VAL A 16 -6.22 -1.14 10.15
N GLU A 17 -5.65 -0.87 11.32
CA GLU A 17 -5.59 0.44 11.93
C GLU A 17 -4.18 0.75 12.43
N TYR A 18 -3.70 1.95 12.10
CA TYR A 18 -2.45 2.49 12.64
C TYR A 18 -2.71 3.15 14.00
N ASN A 19 -1.99 2.69 15.01
CA ASN A 19 -2.10 3.11 16.41
C ASN A 19 -0.77 3.69 16.96
N GLY A 20 0.16 4.03 16.06
CA GLY A 20 1.45 4.62 16.42
C GLY A 20 1.39 6.14 16.61
N PRO A 21 2.49 6.75 17.07
CA PRO A 21 2.52 8.18 17.38
C PRO A 21 2.56 9.08 16.15
N GLY A 22 2.98 8.59 14.97
CA GLY A 22 2.94 9.31 13.70
C GLY A 22 3.71 10.64 13.66
N ARG A 23 4.77 10.80 14.47
CA ARG A 23 5.49 12.08 14.63
C ARG A 23 6.64 12.23 13.64
N THR A 24 7.30 11.11 13.35
CA THR A 24 8.56 11.04 12.59
C THR A 24 8.55 9.83 11.66
N SER A 25 9.54 9.76 10.77
CA SER A 25 9.75 8.59 9.93
C SER A 25 10.02 7.30 10.72
N SER A 26 10.60 7.36 11.91
CA SER A 26 10.78 6.13 12.70
C SER A 26 9.47 5.52 13.20
N ASP A 27 8.35 6.26 13.08
CA ASP A 27 7.03 5.79 13.50
C ASP A 27 6.25 5.08 12.37
N ALA A 28 6.89 4.86 11.20
CA ALA A 28 6.32 4.08 10.11
C ALA A 28 5.82 2.73 10.63
N ALA A 29 4.87 2.11 9.94
CA ALA A 29 4.55 0.73 10.24
C ALA A 29 4.08 0.01 8.99
N ALA A 30 4.37 -1.28 8.93
CA ALA A 30 3.96 -2.16 7.84
C ALA A 30 3.34 -3.43 8.39
N ILE A 31 2.45 -4.01 7.60
CA ILE A 31 1.88 -5.34 7.82
C ILE A 31 2.02 -6.14 6.53
N ARG A 32 2.30 -7.43 6.65
CA ARG A 32 2.35 -8.38 5.53
C ARG A 32 1.20 -9.37 5.61
N THR A 33 0.75 -9.83 4.45
CA THR A 33 -0.15 -10.98 4.34
C THR A 33 0.46 -12.22 4.99
N ASN A 34 -0.38 -13.19 5.37
CA ASN A 34 0.06 -14.42 6.02
C ASN A 34 0.79 -15.39 5.08
N LYS A 35 0.72 -15.16 3.76
CA LYS A 35 1.38 -15.97 2.72
C LYS A 35 1.99 -15.07 1.65
N PRO A 36 3.18 -15.43 1.12
CA PRO A 36 3.71 -14.79 -0.08
C PRO A 36 2.83 -15.12 -1.29
N ILE A 37 2.92 -14.29 -2.32
CA ILE A 37 2.28 -14.58 -3.61
C ILE A 37 3.06 -15.72 -4.29
N PRO A 38 2.43 -16.86 -4.61
CA PRO A 38 3.10 -17.94 -5.31
C PRO A 38 3.48 -17.48 -6.74
N PRO A 39 4.75 -17.59 -7.18
CA PRO A 39 5.15 -17.16 -8.52
C PRO A 39 4.37 -17.84 -9.66
N GLU A 40 3.82 -19.03 -9.40
CA GLU A 40 3.11 -19.85 -10.38
C GLU A 40 1.73 -19.28 -10.77
N VAL A 41 1.21 -18.30 -10.03
CA VAL A 41 -0.09 -17.68 -10.33
C VAL A 41 -0.09 -16.86 -11.62
N GLY A 42 1.09 -16.44 -12.11
CA GLY A 42 1.26 -15.61 -13.30
C GLY A 42 0.81 -14.15 -13.09
N LEU A 43 -0.45 -13.95 -12.71
CA LEU A 43 -1.04 -12.65 -12.39
C LEU A 43 -1.69 -12.69 -11.01
N TYR A 44 -1.29 -11.76 -10.14
CA TYR A 44 -1.90 -11.57 -8.83
C TYR A 44 -2.43 -10.14 -8.70
N TYR A 45 -3.60 -9.99 -8.08
CA TYR A 45 -4.25 -8.70 -7.90
C TYR A 45 -4.91 -8.62 -6.53
N PHE A 46 -4.74 -7.48 -5.85
CA PHE A 46 -5.45 -7.17 -4.63
C PHE A 46 -5.80 -5.68 -4.58
N GLU A 47 -6.85 -5.35 -3.84
CA GLU A 47 -7.32 -3.98 -3.65
C GLU A 47 -7.26 -3.60 -2.17
N ILE A 48 -7.00 -2.32 -1.94
CA ILE A 48 -7.06 -1.69 -0.63
C ILE A 48 -8.00 -0.48 -0.73
N THR A 49 -8.95 -0.40 0.20
CA THR A 49 -9.82 0.77 0.35
C THR A 49 -9.30 1.67 1.47
N VAL A 50 -9.14 2.97 1.19
CA VAL A 50 -8.72 3.94 2.20
C VAL A 50 -9.93 4.38 3.02
N LEU A 51 -10.02 3.86 4.25
CA LEU A 51 -11.10 4.22 5.18
C LEU A 51 -10.82 5.52 5.93
N ASN A 52 -9.54 5.82 6.20
CA ASN A 52 -9.06 7.04 6.85
C ASN A 52 -7.62 7.31 6.40
N SER A 53 -7.30 8.54 6.02
CA SER A 53 -5.98 8.94 5.51
C SER A 53 -4.97 9.29 6.61
N GLY A 54 -5.39 9.47 7.87
CA GLY A 54 -4.54 10.02 8.92
C GLY A 54 -3.98 11.40 8.56
N GLU A 55 -2.92 11.84 9.26
CA GLU A 55 -2.30 13.15 9.02
C GLU A 55 -0.87 13.14 8.47
N ARG A 56 -0.04 12.06 8.57
CA ARG A 56 1.40 12.11 8.22
C ARG A 56 2.06 10.77 7.76
N TRP A 57 3.26 10.90 7.16
CA TRP A 57 3.98 10.07 6.17
C TRP A 57 5.15 9.19 6.69
N VAL A 58 5.64 8.16 5.92
CA VAL A 58 7.06 7.66 5.90
C VAL A 58 7.57 6.96 4.57
N HIS A 59 8.91 6.94 4.31
CA HIS A 59 9.71 6.19 3.27
C HIS A 59 10.14 4.75 3.62
N GLY A 60 10.52 3.95 2.60
CA GLY A 60 11.30 2.70 2.75
C GLY A 60 10.73 1.45 2.06
N THR A 61 9.75 1.62 1.18
CA THR A 61 9.00 0.54 0.52
C THR A 61 8.81 0.84 -0.97
N ILE A 62 8.42 -0.16 -1.76
CA ILE A 62 7.73 0.11 -3.04
C ILE A 62 6.31 0.52 -2.68
N GLY A 63 5.95 1.76 -2.97
CA GLY A 63 4.64 2.30 -2.60
C GLY A 63 4.19 3.36 -3.60
N TYR A 64 2.97 3.21 -4.09
CA TYR A 64 2.22 4.30 -4.72
C TYR A 64 1.54 5.09 -3.60
N HIS A 65 1.79 6.41 -3.55
CA HIS A 65 1.40 7.23 -2.41
C HIS A 65 0.20 8.13 -2.72
N GLY A 66 -0.78 8.14 -1.81
CA GLY A 66 -2.05 8.84 -2.01
C GLY A 66 -1.96 10.35 -1.92
N ASP A 67 -1.06 10.90 -1.10
CA ASP A 67 -0.91 12.33 -0.89
C ASP A 67 -0.38 13.08 -2.11
N ASN A 68 0.51 12.43 -2.87
CA ASN A 68 1.25 13.08 -3.94
C ASN A 68 1.26 12.33 -5.28
N GLY A 69 0.65 11.14 -5.32
CA GLY A 69 0.56 10.33 -6.53
C GLY A 69 1.92 9.80 -7.02
N ARG A 70 2.94 9.77 -6.16
CA ARG A 70 4.28 9.33 -6.53
C ARG A 70 4.50 7.86 -6.23
N LEU A 71 5.34 7.25 -7.04
CA LEU A 71 5.88 5.91 -6.80
C LEU A 71 7.26 6.03 -6.16
N TYR A 72 7.45 5.35 -5.04
CA TYR A 72 8.74 5.26 -4.37
C TYR A 72 9.33 3.89 -4.64
N HIS A 73 10.56 3.82 -5.18
CA HIS A 73 11.30 2.57 -5.41
C HIS A 73 12.53 2.55 -4.52
N GLU A 74 12.40 1.98 -3.31
CA GLU A 74 13.49 1.74 -2.36
C GLU A 74 14.34 2.98 -2.00
N ARG A 75 13.81 4.19 -2.24
CA ARG A 75 14.50 5.47 -2.05
C ARG A 75 13.56 6.50 -1.45
N GLY A 76 14.13 7.53 -0.83
CA GLY A 76 13.36 8.64 -0.25
C GLY A 76 12.80 9.65 -1.27
N THR A 77 13.18 9.55 -2.54
CA THR A 77 12.66 10.41 -3.59
C THR A 77 11.71 9.61 -4.46
N GLY A 78 10.43 9.99 -4.46
CA GLY A 78 9.42 9.38 -5.33
C GLY A 78 9.36 10.08 -6.69
N GLU A 79 9.01 9.33 -7.74
CA GLU A 79 8.77 9.84 -9.08
C GLU A 79 7.28 10.04 -9.32
N PHE A 80 6.89 11.01 -10.15
CA PHE A 80 5.48 11.15 -10.52
C PHE A 80 5.02 9.87 -11.23
N PHE A 81 3.91 9.30 -10.77
CA PHE A 81 3.39 8.05 -11.30
C PHE A 81 1.92 8.19 -11.70
N GLY A 82 1.06 8.56 -10.77
CA GLY A 82 -0.38 8.62 -10.99
C GLY A 82 -1.10 9.72 -10.20
N PRO A 83 -2.44 9.77 -10.25
CA PRO A 83 -3.23 10.75 -9.51
C PRO A 83 -3.27 10.47 -8.00
N CYS A 84 -3.20 11.51 -7.16
CA CYS A 84 -3.47 11.40 -5.72
C CYS A 84 -4.76 10.61 -5.42
N TYR A 85 -4.79 9.86 -4.32
CA TYR A 85 -5.97 9.11 -3.86
C TYR A 85 -6.27 9.38 -2.39
N ASN A 86 -7.55 9.40 -2.02
CA ASN A 86 -8.04 9.87 -0.73
C ASN A 86 -9.07 8.90 -0.12
N VAL A 87 -9.61 9.26 1.04
CA VAL A 87 -10.70 8.52 1.70
C VAL A 87 -11.85 8.27 0.70
N GLY A 88 -12.28 7.01 0.62
CA GLY A 88 -13.30 6.55 -0.31
C GLY A 88 -12.78 6.04 -1.66
N ASP A 89 -11.53 6.32 -2.02
CA ASP A 89 -10.92 5.69 -3.19
C ASP A 89 -10.54 4.22 -2.91
N THR A 90 -10.61 3.40 -3.94
CA THR A 90 -10.06 2.04 -3.97
C THR A 90 -8.82 2.01 -4.85
N VAL A 91 -7.71 1.52 -4.30
CA VAL A 91 -6.43 1.39 -5.00
C VAL A 91 -6.09 -0.08 -5.15
N GLY A 92 -5.92 -0.54 -6.38
CA GLY A 92 -5.45 -1.88 -6.69
C GLY A 92 -3.95 -1.90 -6.93
N CYS A 93 -3.33 -3.02 -6.57
CA CYS A 93 -1.96 -3.35 -6.93
C CYS A 93 -1.95 -4.71 -7.63
N GLY A 94 -1.48 -4.74 -8.86
CA GLY A 94 -1.28 -5.94 -9.64
C GLY A 94 0.19 -6.27 -9.79
N ILE A 95 0.51 -7.56 -9.70
CA ILE A 95 1.85 -8.09 -9.92
C ILE A 95 1.77 -9.13 -11.03
N ASN A 96 2.45 -8.84 -12.14
CA ASN A 96 2.55 -9.72 -13.28
C ASN A 96 3.93 -10.39 -13.27
N PHE A 97 3.95 -11.67 -12.91
CA PHE A 97 5.17 -12.47 -12.85
C PHE A 97 5.67 -12.90 -14.24
N LEU A 98 4.83 -12.81 -15.29
CA LEU A 98 5.22 -13.18 -16.64
C LEU A 98 6.20 -12.17 -17.26
N ASN A 99 6.03 -10.89 -16.94
CA ASN A 99 6.88 -9.81 -17.44
C ASN A 99 7.58 -9.01 -16.31
N MET A 100 7.46 -9.47 -15.05
CA MET A 100 8.04 -8.86 -13.86
C MET A 100 7.60 -7.39 -13.64
N GLU A 101 6.31 -7.11 -13.85
CA GLU A 101 5.74 -5.77 -13.75
C GLU A 101 4.83 -5.62 -12.53
N ILE A 102 4.86 -4.44 -11.92
CA ILE A 102 3.86 -3.99 -10.96
C ILE A 102 3.04 -2.90 -11.64
N PHE A 103 1.72 -3.01 -11.59
CA PHE A 103 0.80 -1.98 -12.07
C PHE A 103 -0.19 -1.61 -10.98
N PHE A 104 -0.74 -0.41 -11.05
CA PHE A 104 -1.72 0.06 -10.09
C PHE A 104 -3.05 0.37 -10.78
N THR A 105 -4.12 0.36 -9.99
CA THR A 105 -5.41 0.85 -10.43
C THR A 105 -5.95 1.83 -9.41
N LYS A 106 -6.76 2.78 -9.87
CA LYS A 106 -7.57 3.64 -9.02
C LYS A 106 -9.02 3.54 -9.47
N ASN A 107 -9.91 3.12 -8.56
CA ASN A 107 -11.34 2.96 -8.82
C ASN A 107 -11.63 2.15 -10.10
N GLY A 108 -10.88 1.07 -10.30
CA GLY A 108 -11.00 0.18 -11.46
C GLY A 108 -10.30 0.64 -12.75
N ILE A 109 -9.61 1.79 -12.74
CA ILE A 109 -8.89 2.33 -13.91
C ILE A 109 -7.38 2.12 -13.73
N ASN A 110 -6.72 1.51 -14.72
CA ASN A 110 -5.26 1.33 -14.76
C ASN A 110 -4.53 2.69 -14.86
N ILE A 111 -3.42 2.85 -14.14
CA ILE A 111 -2.62 4.08 -14.00
C ILE A 111 -1.15 3.80 -14.18
#